data_AF-A0A0K1RE42-F1
#
_entry.id   AF-A0A0K1RE42-F1
#
_cell.length_a   1.000
_cell.length_b   1.000
_cell.length_c   1.000
_cell.angle_alpha   90.00
_cell.angle_beta   90.00
_cell.angle_gamma   90.00
#
_symmetry.space_group_name_H-M   'P 1'
#
loop_
_entity.id
_entity.type
_entity.pdbx_description
1 polymer ?
#
loop_
_entity_poly.entity_id
_entity_poly.type
_entity_poly.pdbx_seq_one_letter_code
_entity_poly.pdbx_strand_id
1 'polypeptide(L)'
;MVTRDVRYGVPVVWNVDVAKPKLKAATPTFPEVLCFAVTMTPQEIGDYPVDVTVAVPEFSAVAGDLEANYLDDASICGPQTPPHGYTGELEVGTPFEFYVASWDGLYGIPATGVRLRTATQTVTWE
;
A
#
# COMPACT_ATOMS: atom_id res chain seq x y z
N MET A 1 2.37 -10.95 5.18
CA MET A 1 3.71 -10.45 4.78
C MET A 1 4.47 -10.02 6.03
N VAL A 2 5.81 -10.03 6.04
CA VAL A 2 6.61 -9.70 7.23
C VAL A 2 7.61 -8.59 6.90
N THR A 3 7.67 -7.57 7.75
CA THR A 3 8.72 -6.55 7.74
C THR A 3 9.54 -6.65 9.03
N ARG A 4 10.78 -6.15 9.01
CA ARG A 4 11.69 -6.22 10.15
C ARG A 4 12.43 -4.91 10.32
N ASP A 5 12.71 -4.55 11.56
CA ASP A 5 13.68 -3.51 11.86
C ASP A 5 15.10 -4.02 11.52
N VAL A 6 15.96 -3.13 11.01
CA VAL A 6 17.30 -3.51 10.55
C VAL A 6 18.28 -3.75 11.71
N ARG A 7 18.10 -3.04 12.82
CA ARG A 7 19.06 -3.00 13.92
C ARG A 7 18.90 -4.17 14.89
N TYR A 8 17.67 -4.53 15.24
CA TYR A 8 17.37 -5.54 16.25
C TYR A 8 16.62 -6.76 15.70
N GLY A 9 16.18 -6.72 14.44
CA GLY A 9 15.51 -7.82 13.76
C GLY A 9 14.06 -8.05 14.18
N VAL A 10 13.45 -7.10 14.89
CA VAL A 10 12.08 -7.18 15.42
C VAL A 10 11.10 -7.29 14.24
N PRO A 11 10.33 -8.39 14.14
CA PRO A 11 9.38 -8.57 13.05
C PRO A 11 8.05 -7.86 13.33
N VAL A 12 7.41 -7.38 12.27
CA VAL A 12 5.97 -7.12 12.24
C VAL A 12 5.35 -7.96 11.13
N VAL A 13 4.36 -8.77 11.50
CA VAL A 13 3.58 -9.57 10.56
C VAL A 13 2.33 -8.77 10.19
N TRP A 14 2.16 -8.53 8.90
CA TRP A 14 1.05 -7.79 8.34
C TRP A 14 0.11 -8.72 7.58
N ASN A 15 -1.19 -8.58 7.84
CA ASN A 15 -2.20 -8.92 6.86
C ASN A 15 -2.37 -7.74 5.89
N VAL A 16 -2.42 -8.02 4.59
CA VAL A 16 -2.57 -6.99 3.56
C VAL A 16 -3.68 -7.41 2.61
N ASP A 17 -4.71 -6.57 2.53
CA ASP A 17 -5.85 -6.75 1.64
C ASP A 17 -5.90 -5.58 0.65
N VAL A 18 -6.09 -5.90 -0.63
CA VAL A 18 -6.31 -4.91 -1.69
C VAL A 18 -7.69 -5.15 -2.28
N ALA A 19 -8.55 -4.14 -2.20
CA ALA A 19 -9.89 -4.21 -2.78
C ALA A 19 -9.85 -3.97 -4.29
N LYS A 20 -10.86 -4.51 -4.99
CA LYS A 20 -11.10 -4.18 -6.40
C LYS A 20 -11.20 -2.65 -6.59
N PRO A 21 -10.64 -2.11 -7.68
CA PRO A 21 -10.58 -0.68 -7.87
C PRO A 21 -11.98 -0.08 -8.03
N LYS A 22 -12.16 1.10 -7.45
CA LYS A 22 -13.32 1.95 -7.72
C LYS A 22 -12.93 3.06 -8.69
N LEU A 23 -13.77 3.29 -9.70
CA LEU A 23 -13.62 4.43 -10.58
C LEU A 23 -14.11 5.70 -9.90
N LYS A 24 -13.32 6.77 -9.99
CA LYS A 24 -13.74 8.13 -9.63
C LYS A 24 -13.51 9.07 -10.79
N ALA A 25 -14.49 9.93 -11.04
CA ALA A 25 -14.32 11.07 -11.93
C ALA A 25 -13.28 12.01 -11.30
N ALA A 26 -12.22 12.34 -12.04
CA ALA A 26 -11.14 13.16 -11.51
C ALA A 26 -11.08 14.56 -12.13
N THR A 27 -10.56 14.67 -13.34
CA THR A 27 -10.38 15.96 -14.01
C THR A 27 -10.66 15.84 -15.52
N PRO A 28 -10.82 16.93 -16.27
CA PRO A 28 -10.93 16.85 -17.73
C PRO A 28 -9.74 16.17 -18.42
N THR A 29 -8.55 16.17 -17.80
CA THR A 29 -7.31 15.56 -18.33
C THR A 29 -7.17 14.08 -17.94
N PHE A 30 -7.69 13.72 -16.77
CA PHE A 30 -7.77 12.35 -16.26
C PHE A 30 -9.24 12.08 -15.98
N PRO A 31 -10.04 11.70 -17.01
CA PRO A 31 -11.48 11.59 -16.84
C PRO A 31 -11.83 10.59 -15.74
N GLU A 32 -11.02 9.53 -15.59
CA GLU A 32 -11.24 8.49 -14.61
C GLU A 32 -9.95 8.13 -13.86
N VAL A 33 -10.10 7.95 -12.55
CA VAL A 33 -9.06 7.45 -11.65
C VAL A 33 -9.53 6.13 -11.04
N LEU A 34 -8.67 5.13 -11.13
CA LEU A 34 -8.81 3.82 -10.52
C LEU A 34 -8.21 3.87 -9.12
N CYS A 35 -9.07 3.74 -8.11
CA CYS A 35 -8.70 3.79 -6.70
C CYS A 35 -8.70 2.38 -6.09
N PHE A 36 -7.53 1.84 -5.82
CA PHE A 36 -7.36 0.56 -5.12
C PHE A 36 -7.22 0.85 -3.62
N ALA A 37 -8.23 0.47 -2.83
CA ALA A 37 -8.16 0.57 -1.38
C ALA A 37 -7.23 -0.52 -0.85
N VAL A 38 -6.24 -0.12 -0.06
CA VAL A 38 -5.30 -1.02 0.61
C VAL A 38 -5.55 -0.94 2.10
N THR A 39 -5.74 -2.10 2.71
CA THR A 39 -5.83 -2.24 4.16
C THR A 39 -4.64 -3.05 4.65
N MET A 40 -3.86 -2.46 5.56
CA MET A 40 -2.76 -3.14 6.25
C MET A 40 -3.09 -3.29 7.73
N THR A 41 -3.07 -4.51 8.24
CA THR A 41 -3.38 -4.78 9.65
C THR A 41 -2.22 -5.55 10.29
N PRO A 42 -1.55 -5.01 11.33
CA PRO A 42 -0.59 -5.78 12.11
C PRO A 42 -1.29 -6.98 12.75
N GLN A 43 -0.78 -8.18 12.52
CA GLN A 43 -1.26 -9.43 13.13
C GLN A 43 -0.37 -9.85 14.31
N GLU A 44 0.91 -9.52 14.23
CA GLU A 44 1.90 -9.83 15.26
C GLU A 44 2.99 -8.77 15.22
N ILE A 45 3.45 -8.35 16.40
CA ILE A 45 4.59 -7.45 16.60
C ILE A 45 5.54 -8.18 17.54
N GLY A 46 6.79 -8.36 17.10
CA GLY A 46 7.80 -9.01 17.92
C GLY A 46 8.10 -8.21 19.19
N ASP A 47 8.34 -8.93 20.28
CA ASP A 47 8.64 -8.32 21.57
C ASP A 47 10.08 -7.79 21.62
N TYR A 48 10.24 -6.54 22.06
CA TYR A 48 11.53 -5.90 22.25
C TYR A 48 11.43 -4.79 23.31
N PRO A 49 12.45 -4.59 24.17
CA PRO A 49 12.37 -3.65 25.30
C PRO A 49 12.33 -2.17 24.90
N VAL A 50 12.45 -1.85 23.61
CA VAL A 50 12.33 -0.50 23.07
C VAL A 50 11.53 -0.52 21.79
N ASP A 51 10.82 0.56 21.51
CA ASP A 51 10.17 0.75 20.22
C ASP A 51 11.22 0.90 19.11
N VAL A 52 10.87 0.38 17.93
CA VAL A 52 11.72 0.38 16.75
C VAL A 52 10.92 0.80 15.52
N THR A 53 11.60 1.09 14.41
CA THR A 53 10.95 1.36 13.13
C THR A 53 11.21 0.21 12.17
N VAL A 54 10.16 -0.46 11.73
CA VAL A 54 10.22 -1.44 10.64
C VAL A 54 10.00 -0.73 9.30
N ALA A 55 10.63 -1.24 8.24
CA ALA A 55 10.33 -0.76 6.90
C ALA A 55 8.85 -1.04 6.57
N VAL A 56 8.13 -0.05 6.07
CA VAL A 56 6.80 -0.23 5.49
C VAL A 56 6.97 -0.69 4.03
N PRO A 57 6.15 -1.64 3.53
CA PRO A 57 6.24 -2.08 2.15
C PRO A 57 5.94 -0.95 1.16
N GLU A 58 6.56 -1.04 0.00
CA GLU A 58 6.24 -0.17 -1.13
C GLU A 58 5.07 -0.76 -1.92
N PHE A 59 4.16 0.10 -2.37
CA PHE A 59 3.02 -0.26 -3.19
C PHE A 59 3.07 0.50 -4.51
N SER A 60 2.92 -0.19 -5.63
CA SER A 60 2.83 0.42 -6.96
C SER A 60 1.61 -0.08 -7.73
N ALA A 61 1.10 0.77 -8.62
CA ALA A 61 0.05 0.42 -9.55
C ALA A 61 0.66 -0.32 -10.75
N VAL A 62 0.07 -1.45 -11.16
CA VAL A 62 0.64 -2.31 -12.21
C VAL A 62 -0.40 -2.75 -13.22
N ALA A 63 0.06 -3.06 -14.43
CA ALA A 63 -0.74 -3.63 -15.52
C ALA A 63 -0.05 -4.92 -15.99
N GLY A 64 -0.44 -6.05 -15.39
CA GLY A 64 0.30 -7.30 -15.48
C GLY A 64 1.73 -7.13 -14.96
N ASP A 65 2.73 -7.39 -15.81
CA ASP A 65 4.15 -7.25 -15.44
C ASP A 65 4.67 -5.82 -15.52
N LEU A 66 3.96 -4.93 -16.22
CA LEU A 66 4.38 -3.54 -16.45
C LEU A 66 3.99 -2.63 -15.30
N GLU A 67 4.79 -1.57 -15.06
CA GLU A 67 4.35 -0.46 -14.22
C GLU A 67 3.22 0.28 -14.94
N ALA A 68 2.14 0.57 -14.21
CA ALA A 68 1.01 1.30 -14.74
C ALA A 68 1.16 2.80 -14.47
N ASN A 69 0.25 3.58 -15.03
CA ASN A 69 0.05 4.97 -14.65
C ASN A 69 -0.17 5.05 -13.13
N TYR A 70 0.61 5.89 -12.46
CA TYR A 70 0.52 6.08 -11.01
C TYR A 70 0.17 7.54 -10.70
N LEU A 71 -0.63 7.74 -9.66
CA LEU A 71 -0.86 9.05 -9.06
C LEU A 71 -0.14 9.13 -7.73
N ASP A 72 0.82 10.05 -7.64
CA ASP A 72 1.57 10.32 -6.40
C ASP A 72 0.65 10.82 -5.28
N ASP A 73 -0.41 11.56 -5.63
CA ASP A 73 -1.44 12.01 -4.69
C ASP A 73 -2.76 11.26 -4.94
N ALA A 74 -3.03 10.28 -4.08
CA ALA A 74 -4.27 9.50 -4.11
C ALA A 74 -5.38 10.09 -3.20
N SER A 75 -5.27 11.35 -2.75
CA SER A 75 -6.27 12.00 -1.88
C SER A 75 -7.68 12.05 -2.50
N ILE A 76 -7.78 12.06 -3.83
CA ILE A 76 -9.05 11.99 -4.54
C ILE A 76 -9.83 10.69 -4.26
N CYS A 77 -9.12 9.60 -3.94
CA CYS A 77 -9.72 8.32 -3.64
C CYS A 77 -10.41 8.30 -2.27
N GLY A 78 -9.92 9.06 -1.30
CA GLY A 78 -10.52 9.20 0.02
C GLY A 78 -9.50 9.61 1.09
N PRO A 79 -9.95 9.72 2.36
CA PRO A 79 -9.05 9.91 3.49
C PRO A 79 -8.06 8.75 3.60
N GLN A 80 -6.85 9.04 4.07
CA GLN A 80 -5.78 8.05 4.18
C GLN A 80 -5.16 8.07 5.56
N THR A 81 -4.74 6.90 6.02
CA THR A 81 -4.01 6.69 7.27
C THR A 81 -2.98 5.58 7.01
N PRO A 82 -1.94 5.85 6.19
CA PRO A 82 -0.90 4.87 5.92
C PRO A 82 -0.09 4.57 7.19
N PRO A 83 0.44 3.35 7.37
CA PRO A 83 1.28 3.03 8.51
C PRO A 83 2.65 3.71 8.39
N HIS A 84 3.23 4.15 9.51
CA HIS A 84 4.59 4.72 9.56
C HIS A 84 5.67 3.68 9.96
N GLY A 85 5.27 2.48 10.37
CA GLY A 85 6.18 1.38 10.74
C GLY A 85 6.86 1.51 12.10
N TYR A 86 6.62 2.59 12.86
CA TYR A 86 7.11 2.72 14.23
C TYR A 86 6.29 1.88 15.20
N THR A 87 6.90 0.88 15.84
CA THR A 87 6.18 -0.14 16.64
C THR A 87 5.44 0.42 17.85
N GLY A 88 5.89 1.54 18.42
CA GLY A 88 5.19 2.20 19.53
C GLY A 88 3.84 2.82 19.15
N GLU A 89 3.58 2.99 17.86
CA GLU A 89 2.30 3.46 17.29
C GLU A 89 1.48 2.32 16.67
N LEU A 90 2.02 1.10 16.61
CA LEU A 90 1.35 -0.05 16.03
C LEU A 90 0.60 -0.83 17.09
N GLU A 91 -0.66 -1.15 16.78
CA GLU A 91 -1.48 -2.02 17.61
C GLU A 91 -1.94 -3.22 16.78
N VAL A 92 -1.80 -4.42 17.36
CA VAL A 92 -2.27 -5.65 16.71
C VAL A 92 -3.78 -5.58 16.50
N GLY A 93 -4.22 -5.85 15.27
CA GLY A 93 -5.62 -5.81 14.87
C GLY A 93 -6.12 -4.44 14.41
N THR A 94 -5.38 -3.35 14.62
CA THR A 94 -5.77 -2.00 14.19
C THR A 94 -5.44 -1.79 12.70
N PRO A 95 -6.44 -1.58 11.82
CA PRO A 95 -6.21 -1.45 10.39
C PRO A 95 -5.71 -0.05 10.02
N PHE A 96 -4.80 0.00 9.06
CA PHE A 96 -4.36 1.20 8.35
C PHE A 96 -4.94 1.17 6.94
N GLU A 97 -5.61 2.24 6.54
CA GLU A 97 -6.29 2.33 5.25
C GLU A 97 -5.69 3.44 4.40
N PHE A 98 -5.28 3.12 3.18
CA PHE A 98 -4.77 4.09 2.21
C PHE A 98 -5.10 3.62 0.78
N TYR A 99 -4.67 4.38 -0.22
CA TYR A 99 -5.00 4.06 -1.61
C TYR A 99 -3.75 4.02 -2.48
N VAL A 100 -3.74 3.06 -3.40
CA VAL A 100 -2.92 3.13 -4.62
C VAL A 100 -3.83 3.60 -5.73
N ALA A 101 -3.44 4.66 -6.42
CA ALA A 101 -4.27 5.26 -7.46
C ALA A 101 -3.56 5.21 -8.81
N SER A 102 -4.34 4.90 -9.84
CA SER A 102 -3.93 4.93 -11.24
C SER A 102 -4.89 5.79 -12.02
N TRP A 103 -4.40 6.49 -13.03
CA TRP A 103 -5.25 7.27 -13.92
C TRP A 103 -5.43 6.57 -15.26
N ASP A 104 -6.64 6.66 -15.79
CA ASP A 104 -6.97 6.26 -17.14
C ASP A 104 -7.04 7.52 -18.04
N GLY A 105 -6.34 7.50 -19.16
CA GLY A 105 -6.17 8.67 -20.00
C GLY A 105 -5.49 8.36 -21.34
N LEU A 106 -5.15 9.41 -22.08
CA LEU A 106 -4.70 9.28 -23.47
C LEU A 106 -3.34 8.56 -23.64
N TYR A 107 -2.48 8.61 -22.61
CA TYR A 107 -1.13 8.02 -22.64
C TYR A 107 -0.93 7.06 -21.47
N GLY A 108 0.02 6.13 -21.61
CA GLY A 108 0.33 5.15 -20.57
C GLY A 108 -0.69 4.01 -20.47
N ILE A 109 -0.60 3.22 -19.41
CA ILE A 109 -1.40 2.00 -19.23
C ILE A 109 -2.14 2.12 -17.90
N PRO A 110 -3.49 2.03 -17.86
CA PRO A 110 -4.23 2.02 -16.61
C PRO A 110 -3.90 0.76 -15.81
N ALA A 111 -3.87 0.88 -14.49
CA ALA A 111 -3.57 -0.26 -13.63
C ALA A 111 -4.68 -1.32 -13.67
N THR A 112 -4.26 -2.57 -13.77
CA THR A 112 -5.12 -3.74 -13.58
C THR A 112 -4.91 -4.37 -12.21
N GLY A 113 -3.98 -3.86 -11.40
CA GLY A 113 -3.65 -4.44 -10.12
C GLY A 113 -2.71 -3.56 -9.28
N VAL A 114 -2.39 -4.06 -8.09
CA VAL A 114 -1.43 -3.46 -7.16
C VAL A 114 -0.32 -4.45 -6.87
N ARG A 115 0.92 -3.96 -6.84
CA ARG A 115 2.09 -4.73 -6.46
C ARG A 115 2.65 -4.20 -5.15
N LEU A 116 2.86 -5.10 -4.20
CA LEU A 116 3.60 -4.85 -2.97
C LEU A 116 5.02 -5.38 -3.12
N ARG A 117 6.01 -4.57 -2.74
CA ARG A 117 7.41 -4.96 -2.65
C ARG A 117 7.96 -4.72 -1.24
N THR A 118 8.68 -5.71 -0.74
CA THR A 118 9.59 -5.58 0.40
C THR A 118 11.00 -5.98 -0.03
N ALA A 119 11.98 -5.89 0.86
CA ALA A 119 13.34 -6.37 0.58
C ALA A 119 13.42 -7.89 0.23
N THR A 120 12.40 -8.68 0.59
CA THR A 120 12.44 -10.15 0.48
C THR A 120 11.24 -10.75 -0.24
N GLN A 121 10.18 -9.97 -0.50
CA GLN A 121 8.92 -10.47 -1.04
C GLN A 121 8.35 -9.51 -2.08
N THR A 122 7.68 -10.08 -3.08
CA THR A 122 6.82 -9.35 -4.02
C THR A 122 5.50 -10.09 -4.10
N VAL A 123 4.40 -9.36 -3.96
CA VAL A 123 3.03 -9.87 -4.05
C VAL A 123 2.24 -8.98 -5.00
N THR A 124 1.41 -9.55 -5.85
CA THR A 124 0.56 -8.80 -6.79
C THR A 124 -0.90 -9.22 -6.61
N TRP A 125 -1.80 -8.25 -6.60
CA TRP A 125 -3.24 -8.43 -6.63
C TRP A 125 -3.78 -7.87 -7.94
N GLU A 126 -4.70 -8.59 -8.58
CA GLU A 126 -5.39 -8.23 -9.82
C GLU A 126 -6.90 -8.03 -9.57
#